data_AF-A0AAV6Z1A4-F1
#
_entry.id   AF-A0AAV6Z1A4-F1
#
_cell.length_a   1.000
_cell.length_b   1.000
_cell.length_c   1.000
_cell.angle_alpha   90.00
_cell.angle_beta   90.00
_cell.angle_gamma   90.00
#
_symmetry.space_group_name_H-M   'P 1'
#
loop_
_entity.id
_entity.type
_entity.pdbx_description
1 polymer ?
#
loop_
_entity_poly.entity_id
_entity_poly.type
_entity_poly.pdbx_seq_one_letter_code
_entity_poly.pdbx_strand_id
1 'polypeptide(L)'
;MDQCVTVERELEKVLQKFGGYGQHCERSLEELIDYAGGLRREILQAAEQDGELSGTLSLVLTQCCKRIKDTVQKLASDHKDIHSSVSRVGKAIDK
;
A
#
# COMPACT_ATOMS: atom_id res chain seq x y z
N MET A 1 11.37 -32.73 -17.64
CA MET A 1 12.08 -31.44 -17.71
C MET A 1 11.09 -30.30 -17.94
N ASP A 2 10.15 -30.44 -18.88
CA ASP A 2 9.15 -29.40 -19.22
C ASP A 2 8.24 -28.95 -18.08
N GLN A 3 7.89 -29.82 -17.14
CA GLN A 3 7.11 -29.44 -15.95
C GLN A 3 7.90 -28.52 -15.02
N CYS A 4 9.19 -28.80 -14.80
CA CYS A 4 10.07 -27.93 -14.02
C CYS A 4 10.19 -26.54 -14.66
N VAL A 5 10.35 -26.49 -15.99
CA VAL A 5 10.38 -25.22 -16.74
C VAL A 5 9.07 -24.45 -16.62
N THR A 6 7.94 -25.16 -16.60
CA THR A 6 6.62 -24.54 -16.42
C THR A 6 6.47 -23.93 -15.02
N VAL A 7 6.91 -24.65 -13.99
CA VAL A 7 6.92 -24.14 -12.60
C VAL A 7 7.83 -22.93 -12.48
N GLU A 8 9.05 -22.99 -13.02
CA GLU A 8 10.00 -21.87 -13.01
C GLU A 8 9.40 -20.62 -13.65
N ARG A 9 8.74 -20.77 -14.81
CA ARG A 9 8.09 -19.65 -15.51
C ARG A 9 6.94 -19.04 -14.69
N GLU A 10 6.10 -19.85 -14.05
CA GLU A 10 5.02 -19.32 -13.22
C GLU A 10 5.55 -18.68 -11.92
N LEU A 11 6.62 -19.23 -11.34
CA LEU A 11 7.31 -18.67 -10.18
C LEU A 11 7.90 -17.29 -10.52
N GLU A 12 8.56 -17.15 -11.65
CA GLU A 12 9.14 -15.88 -12.10
C GLU A 12 8.07 -14.78 -12.22
N LYS A 13 6.89 -15.12 -12.79
CA LYS A 13 5.75 -14.18 -12.85
C LYS A 13 5.28 -13.73 -11.48
N VAL A 14 5.22 -14.64 -10.50
CA VAL A 14 4.85 -14.31 -9.13
C VAL A 14 5.89 -13.38 -8.51
N LEU A 15 7.18 -13.69 -8.65
CA LEU A 15 8.27 -12.88 -8.10
C LEU A 15 8.27 -11.47 -8.69
N GLN A 16 8.10 -11.32 -10.01
CA GLN A 16 7.99 -10.01 -10.66
C GLN A 16 6.78 -9.23 -10.13
N LYS A 17 5.61 -9.86 -10.03
CA LYS A 17 4.39 -9.20 -9.52
C LYS A 17 4.54 -8.80 -8.06
N PHE A 18 5.11 -9.66 -7.22
CA PHE A 18 5.30 -9.41 -5.79
C PHE A 18 6.34 -8.30 -5.57
N GLY A 19 7.44 -8.31 -6.32
CA GLY A 19 8.46 -7.25 -6.27
C GLY A 19 7.90 -5.89 -6.67
N GLY A 20 7.15 -5.83 -7.78
CA GLY A 20 6.50 -4.58 -8.21
C GLY A 20 5.45 -4.07 -7.22
N TYR A 21 4.64 -4.98 -6.66
CA TYR A 21 3.68 -4.63 -5.61
C TYR A 21 4.38 -4.12 -4.34
N GLY A 22 5.47 -4.77 -3.91
CA GLY A 22 6.24 -4.36 -2.73
C GLY A 22 6.74 -2.92 -2.86
N GLN A 23 7.37 -2.59 -3.99
CA GLN A 23 7.85 -1.23 -4.27
C GLN A 23 6.71 -0.20 -4.29
N HIS A 24 5.56 -0.54 -4.88
CA HIS A 24 4.40 0.33 -4.89
C HIS A 24 3.82 0.55 -3.49
N CYS A 25 3.73 -0.53 -2.70
CA CYS A 25 3.25 -0.51 -1.33
C CYS A 25 4.13 0.37 -0.44
N GLU A 26 5.45 0.15 -0.45
CA GLU A 26 6.42 0.94 0.31
C GLU A 26 6.30 2.43 -0.01
N ARG A 27 6.35 2.81 -1.30
CA ARG A 27 6.20 4.20 -1.71
C ARG A 27 4.88 4.81 -1.25
N SER A 28 3.78 4.10 -1.44
CA SER A 28 2.45 4.62 -1.09
C SER A 28 2.30 4.82 0.43
N LEU A 29 2.88 3.93 1.23
CA LEU A 29 2.87 4.05 2.69
C LEU A 29 3.81 5.17 3.17
N GLU A 30 4.99 5.32 2.59
CA GLU A 30 5.90 6.43 2.88
C GLU A 30 5.25 7.79 2.59
N GLU A 31 4.60 7.95 1.44
CA GLU A 31 3.86 9.17 1.10
C GLU A 31 2.75 9.50 2.12
N LEU A 32 2.05 8.49 2.63
CA LEU A 32 1.03 8.67 3.67
C LEU A 32 1.65 9.07 5.01
N ILE A 33 2.77 8.44 5.39
CA ILE A 33 3.50 8.75 6.62
C ILE A 33 4.00 10.19 6.58
N ASP A 34 4.60 10.62 5.47
CA ASP A 34 5.09 11.97 5.28
C ASP A 34 3.97 13.00 5.32
N TYR A 35 2.86 12.72 4.64
CA TYR A 35 1.69 13.59 4.63
C TYR A 35 1.05 13.73 6.03
N ALA A 36 0.80 12.61 6.71
CA ALA A 36 0.24 12.60 8.06
C ALA A 36 1.21 13.24 9.07
N GLY A 37 2.51 13.00 8.91
CA GLY A 37 3.57 13.59 9.72
C GLY A 37 3.67 15.10 9.54
N GLY A 38 3.51 15.59 8.31
CA GLY A 38 3.41 17.02 7.99
C GLY A 38 2.22 17.68 8.68
N LEU A 39 1.03 17.09 8.51
CA LEU A 39 -0.18 17.61 9.13
C LEU A 39 -0.09 17.63 10.66
N ARG A 40 0.49 16.59 11.26
CA ARG A 40 0.74 16.55 12.71
C ARG A 40 1.62 17.72 13.16
N ARG A 41 2.68 18.05 12.42
CA ARG A 41 3.56 19.19 12.77
C ARG A 41 2.82 20.52 12.69
N GLU A 42 2.02 20.73 11.65
CA GLU A 42 1.20 21.95 11.50
C GLU A 42 0.20 22.11 12.65
N ILE A 43 -0.45 21.03 13.05
CA ILE A 43 -1.40 21.02 14.17
C ILE A 43 -0.70 21.39 15.48
N LEU A 44 0.46 20.80 15.76
CA LEU A 44 1.23 21.09 16.98
C LEU A 44 1.70 22.55 16.99
N GLN A 45 2.18 23.06 15.86
CA GLN A 45 2.62 24.45 15.74
C GLN A 45 1.47 25.45 15.93
N ALA A 46 0.27 25.13 15.45
CA ALA A 46 -0.91 25.96 15.66
C ALA A 46 -1.35 25.97 17.13
N ALA A 47 -1.28 24.82 17.81
CA ALA A 47 -1.60 24.70 19.23
C ALA A 47 -0.65 25.48 20.14
N GLU A 48 0.65 25.57 19.78
CA GLU A 48 1.64 26.38 20.50
C GLU A 48 1.36 27.89 20.44
N GLN A 49 0.57 28.36 19.47
CA GLN A 49 0.22 29.78 19.31
C GLN A 49 -1.12 30.16 19.98
N ASP A 50 -1.63 29.32 20.89
CA ASP A 50 -2.92 29.51 21.59
C ASP A 50 -4.12 29.67 20.63
N GLY A 51 -3.97 29.16 19.40
CA GLY A 51 -5.02 29.20 18.37
C GLY A 51 -5.96 28.00 18.50
N GLU A 52 -7.26 28.23 18.46
CA GLU A 52 -8.23 27.15 18.22
C GLU A 52 -7.92 26.42 16.92
N LEU A 53 -8.15 25.11 16.89
CA LEU A 53 -7.98 24.31 15.69
C LEU A 53 -8.93 24.85 14.60
N SER A 54 -8.38 25.51 13.59
CA SER A 54 -9.17 26.06 12.49
C SER A 54 -10.06 24.98 11.88
N GLY A 55 -11.32 25.31 11.55
CA GLY A 55 -12.23 24.40 10.84
C GLY A 55 -11.61 23.83 9.56
N THR A 56 -10.68 24.56 8.94
CA THR A 56 -9.86 24.09 7.81
C THR A 56 -8.95 22.92 8.19
N LEU A 57 -8.26 22.98 9.33
CA LEU A 57 -7.39 21.90 9.81
C LEU A 57 -8.19 20.63 10.14
N SER A 58 -9.37 20.77 10.73
CA SER A 58 -10.27 19.63 10.99
C SER A 58 -10.72 18.94 9.69
N LEU A 59 -11.04 19.73 8.65
CA LEU A 59 -11.36 19.21 7.33
C LEU A 59 -10.17 18.48 6.69
N VAL A 60 -8.97 19.07 6.74
CA VAL A 60 -7.75 18.47 6.20
C VAL A 60 -7.40 17.17 6.93
N LEU A 61 -7.58 17.11 8.25
CA LEU A 61 -7.40 15.88 9.03
C LEU A 61 -8.41 14.80 8.62
N THR A 62 -9.67 15.16 8.43
CA THR A 62 -10.70 14.23 7.94
C THR A 62 -10.33 13.67 6.57
N GLN A 63 -9.84 14.52 5.67
CA GLN A 63 -9.36 14.10 4.35
C GLN A 63 -8.12 13.22 4.44
N CYS A 64 -7.20 13.50 5.36
CA CYS A 64 -6.04 12.67 5.63
C CYS A 64 -6.44 11.25 6.06
N CYS A 65 -7.34 11.14 7.04
CA CYS A 65 -7.87 9.85 7.49
C CYS A 65 -8.54 9.07 6.35
N LYS A 66 -9.32 9.76 5.51
CA LYS A 66 -9.94 9.14 4.33
C LYS A 66 -8.90 8.64 3.35
N ARG A 67 -7.88 9.45 3.02
CA ARG A 67 -6.80 9.06 2.10
C ARG A 67 -6.04 7.84 2.61
N ILE A 68 -5.73 7.78 3.90
CA ILE A 68 -5.08 6.62 4.53
C ILE A 68 -5.95 5.37 4.33
N LYS A 69 -7.23 5.45 4.69
CA LYS A 69 -8.17 4.33 4.54
C LYS A 69 -8.25 3.84 3.10
N ASP A 70 -8.50 4.75 2.15
CA ASP A 70 -8.70 4.41 0.74
C ASP A 70 -7.43 3.78 0.15
N THR A 71 -6.25 4.31 0.50
CA THR A 71 -4.96 3.78 0.04
C THR A 71 -4.68 2.39 0.61
N VAL A 72 -4.86 2.19 1.92
CA VAL A 72 -4.65 0.88 2.55
C VAL A 72 -5.64 -0.16 2.02
N GLN A 73 -6.89 0.22 1.79
CA GLN A 73 -7.89 -0.65 1.16
C GLN A 73 -7.48 -1.03 -0.26
N LYS A 74 -6.94 -0.08 -1.02
CA LYS A 74 -6.44 -0.34 -2.38
C LYS A 74 -5.26 -1.31 -2.37
N LEU A 75 -4.26 -1.08 -1.51
CA LEU A 75 -3.12 -1.99 -1.34
C LEU A 75 -3.56 -3.41 -0.95
N ALA A 76 -4.51 -3.53 -0.03
CA ALA A 76 -5.06 -4.83 0.35
C ALA A 76 -5.77 -5.54 -0.83
N SER A 77 -6.50 -4.79 -1.65
CA SER A 77 -7.13 -5.33 -2.87
C SER A 77 -6.08 -5.80 -3.88
N ASP A 78 -5.04 -4.99 -4.10
CA ASP A 78 -3.99 -5.30 -5.08
C ASP A 78 -3.13 -6.49 -4.62
N HIS A 79 -2.88 -6.63 -3.31
CA HIS A 79 -2.27 -7.82 -2.73
C HIS A 79 -3.10 -9.07 -3.02
N LYS A 80 -4.43 -8.98 -2.84
CA LYS A 80 -5.33 -10.12 -3.05
C LYS A 80 -5.22 -10.68 -4.47
N ASP A 81 -5.00 -9.82 -5.46
CA ASP A 81 -4.82 -10.23 -6.85
C ASP A 81 -3.54 -11.04 -7.10
N ILE A 82 -2.56 -10.98 -6.19
CA ILE A 82 -1.33 -11.79 -6.26
C ILE A 82 -1.61 -13.25 -5.89
N HIS A 83 -2.57 -13.54 -5.00
CA HIS A 83 -2.94 -14.91 -4.64
C HIS A 83 -3.34 -15.75 -5.86
N SER A 84 -3.98 -15.13 -6.86
CA SER A 84 -4.34 -15.82 -8.10
C SER A 84 -3.10 -16.34 -8.87
N SER A 85 -2.00 -15.58 -8.86
CA SER A 85 -0.72 -15.96 -9.47
C SER A 85 -0.04 -17.07 -8.65
N VAL A 86 -0.07 -16.99 -7.33
CA VAL A 86 0.45 -18.06 -6.44
C VAL A 86 -0.31 -19.37 -6.65
N SER A 87 -1.64 -19.32 -6.78
CA SER A 87 -2.45 -20.52 -7.07
C SER A 87 -2.07 -21.19 -8.40
N ARG A 88 -1.66 -20.41 -9.42
CA ARG A 88 -1.18 -20.98 -10.69
C ARG A 88 0.12 -21.75 -10.52
N VAL A 89 1.04 -21.26 -9.70
CA VAL A 89 2.27 -21.99 -9.36
C VAL A 89 1.93 -23.31 -8.68
N GLY A 90 1.06 -23.29 -7.68
CA GLY A 90 0.61 -24.52 -7.00
C GLY A 90 0.01 -25.55 -7.97
N LYS A 91 -0.83 -25.10 -8.91
CA LYS A 91 -1.40 -25.96 -9.97
C LYS A 91 -0.36 -26.47 -10.97
N ALA A 92 0.74 -25.74 -11.18
CA ALA A 92 1.82 -26.19 -12.05
C ALA A 92 2.72 -27.23 -11.36
N ILE A 93 2.83 -27.16 -10.02
CA ILE A 93 3.56 -28.14 -9.20
C ILE A 93 2.77 -29.46 -9.07
N ASP A 94 1.45 -29.36 -8.96
CA ASP A 94 0.55 -30.53 -8.82
C ASP A 94 0.45 -31.38 -10.10
N LYS A 95 0.82 -30.82 -11.26
CA LYS A 95 0.82 -31.50 -12.56
C LYS A 95 2.12 -32.22 -12.87
#